data_AF-A2U2M8-F1
#
_entry.id   AF-A2U2M8-F1
#
_cell.length_a   1.000
_cell.length_b   1.000
_cell.length_c   1.000
_cell.angle_alpha   90.00
_cell.angle_beta   90.00
_cell.angle_gamma   90.00
#
_symmetry.space_group_name_H-M   'P 1'
#
loop_
_entity.id
_entity.type
_entity.pdbx_description
1 polymer ?
#
loop_
_entity_poly.entity_id
_entity_poly.type
_entity_poly.pdbx_seq_one_letter_code
_entity_poly.pdbx_strand_id
1 'polypeptide(L)'
;MRNLLYFLFGVLLLSSCNSEFKDNSDKFKEGVFEIPAGDNFVKETIIRKDSIQISKYGNNIDTLSIEWKNNFFYTLKYINPKNSLQKDPMYIQINKIREDSYDFTVKIGFSKFTKKGTIYKVK
;
A
#
# COMPACT_ATOMS: atom_id res chain seq x y z
N MET A 1 58.70 -10.15 -23.13
CA MET A 1 57.84 -8.98 -22.83
C MET A 1 56.81 -8.83 -23.93
N ARG A 2 55.77 -9.66 -23.92
CA ARG A 2 54.68 -9.60 -24.90
C ARG A 2 53.52 -10.31 -24.23
N ASN A 3 52.42 -9.59 -24.02
CA ASN A 3 51.12 -10.10 -23.61
C ASN A 3 50.80 -10.13 -22.10
N LEU A 4 51.58 -9.44 -21.26
CA LEU A 4 51.17 -9.02 -19.90
C LEU A 4 50.14 -7.86 -19.94
N LEU A 5 49.30 -7.82 -20.97
CA LEU A 5 48.30 -6.78 -21.23
C LEU A 5 46.88 -7.33 -21.27
N TYR A 6 46.71 -8.66 -21.21
CA TYR A 6 45.40 -9.31 -21.22
C TYR A 6 44.85 -9.62 -19.83
N PHE A 7 45.56 -9.25 -18.76
CA PHE A 7 45.10 -9.47 -17.38
C PHE A 7 44.33 -8.26 -16.79
N LEU A 8 44.27 -7.13 -17.51
CA LEU A 8 43.60 -5.91 -17.03
C LEU A 8 42.16 -5.74 -17.58
N PHE A 9 41.67 -6.67 -18.40
CA PHE A 9 40.32 -6.61 -18.97
C PHE A 9 39.30 -7.53 -18.25
N GLY A 10 39.70 -8.16 -17.15
CA GLY A 10 38.90 -9.20 -16.47
C GLY A 10 38.15 -8.77 -15.20
N VAL A 11 38.35 -7.55 -14.67
CA VAL A 11 37.91 -7.23 -13.29
C VAL A 11 36.81 -6.15 -13.19
N LEU A 12 36.38 -5.56 -14.30
CA LEU A 12 35.41 -4.43 -14.27
C LEU A 12 33.92 -4.80 -14.40
N LEU A 13 33.54 -6.09 -14.37
CA LEU A 13 32.15 -6.49 -14.68
C LEU A 13 31.31 -7.03 -13.52
N LEU A 14 31.75 -6.95 -12.25
CA LEU A 14 30.97 -7.50 -11.12
C LEU A 14 30.59 -6.48 -10.04
N SER A 15 30.41 -5.22 -10.39
CA SER A 15 29.60 -4.30 -9.56
C SER A 15 28.12 -4.53 -9.84
N SER A 16 27.62 -5.73 -9.52
CA SER A 16 26.20 -5.98 -9.37
C SER A 16 25.69 -5.05 -8.27
N CYS A 17 24.91 -4.04 -8.65
CA CYS A 17 24.21 -3.17 -7.72
C CYS A 17 23.20 -4.03 -6.96
N ASN A 18 23.63 -4.61 -5.83
CA ASN A 18 22.71 -5.19 -4.86
C ASN A 18 22.06 -4.03 -4.13
N SER A 19 21.09 -3.37 -4.77
CA SER A 19 20.07 -2.69 -4.00
C SER A 19 19.31 -3.81 -3.29
N GLU A 20 19.69 -4.12 -2.05
CA GLU A 20 18.82 -4.87 -1.15
C GLU A 20 17.44 -4.22 -1.27
N PHE A 21 16.51 -4.92 -1.91
CA PHE A 21 15.13 -4.48 -1.96
C PHE A 21 14.59 -4.71 -0.55
N LYS A 22 14.95 -3.81 0.37
CA LYS A 22 14.39 -3.82 1.72
C LYS A 22 12.92 -3.52 1.55
N ASP A 23 12.13 -4.58 1.63
CA ASP A 23 10.69 -4.49 1.62
C ASP A 23 10.23 -3.70 2.87
N ASN A 24 10.17 -2.39 2.72
CA ASN A 24 9.75 -1.45 3.75
C ASN A 24 8.23 -1.22 3.70
N SER A 25 7.45 -2.10 3.07
CA SER A 25 5.99 -1.97 3.01
C SER A 25 5.32 -2.08 4.39
N ASP A 26 5.97 -2.77 5.33
CA ASP A 26 5.45 -2.99 6.68
C ASP A 26 5.20 -1.68 7.43
N LYS A 27 5.88 -0.60 7.05
CA LYS A 27 5.63 0.75 7.57
C LYS A 27 4.21 1.26 7.32
N PHE A 28 3.46 0.63 6.39
CA PHE A 28 2.06 0.97 6.09
C PHE A 28 1.05 0.11 6.85
N LYS A 29 1.50 -0.89 7.63
CA LYS A 29 0.62 -1.69 8.50
C LYS A 29 0.15 -0.90 9.72
N GLU A 30 0.92 0.10 10.13
CA GLU A 30 0.59 0.97 11.27
C GLU A 30 0.92 2.44 10.98
N GLY A 31 0.11 3.35 11.53
CA GLY A 31 0.33 4.78 11.42
C GLY A 31 -0.95 5.57 11.18
N VAL A 32 -0.78 6.86 10.94
CA VAL A 32 -1.86 7.74 10.51
C VAL A 32 -1.64 8.08 9.05
N PHE A 33 -2.70 8.01 8.28
CA PHE A 33 -2.70 8.20 6.84
C PHE A 33 -3.78 9.17 6.40
N GLU A 34 -3.59 9.73 5.21
CA GLU A 34 -4.57 10.60 4.56
C GLU A 34 -4.75 10.18 3.10
N ILE A 35 -6.01 10.09 2.67
CA ILE A 35 -6.39 10.06 1.25
C ILE A 35 -6.89 11.47 0.92
N PRO A 36 -6.25 12.19 -0.02
CA PRO A 36 -6.69 13.52 -0.40
C PRO A 36 -8.02 13.47 -1.16
N ALA A 37 -8.77 14.57 -1.11
CA ALA A 37 -9.94 14.73 -1.96
C ALA A 37 -9.52 14.76 -3.44
N GLY A 38 -10.26 14.05 -4.29
CA GLY A 38 -10.07 14.02 -5.73
C GLY A 38 -11.21 13.30 -6.43
N ASP A 39 -11.09 13.06 -7.73
CA ASP A 39 -12.19 12.57 -8.59
C ASP A 39 -12.89 11.29 -8.08
N ASN A 40 -12.17 10.45 -7.32
CA ASN A 40 -12.69 9.16 -6.87
C ASN A 40 -12.92 9.06 -5.36
N PHE A 41 -12.36 9.98 -4.57
CA PHE A 41 -12.30 9.90 -3.10
C PHE A 41 -12.60 11.26 -2.46
N VAL A 42 -13.37 11.21 -1.37
CA VAL A 42 -13.44 12.33 -0.44
C VAL A 42 -12.18 12.35 0.42
N LYS A 43 -11.86 13.50 1.00
CA LYS A 43 -10.77 13.56 1.98
C LYS A 43 -11.07 12.61 3.15
N GLU A 44 -10.14 11.71 3.43
CA GLU A 44 -10.29 10.69 4.47
C GLU A 44 -9.02 10.60 5.31
N THR A 45 -9.17 10.61 6.63
CA THR A 45 -8.09 10.32 7.58
C THR A 45 -8.24 8.91 8.10
N ILE A 46 -7.15 8.14 8.03
CA ILE A 46 -7.12 6.74 8.40
C ILE A 46 -6.14 6.56 9.56
N ILE A 47 -6.57 5.90 10.62
CA ILE A 47 -5.70 5.50 11.73
C ILE A 47 -5.64 3.98 11.70
N ARG A 48 -4.47 3.41 11.42
CA ARG A 48 -4.27 1.96 11.37
C ARG A 48 -3.43 1.51 12.56
N LYS A 49 -3.93 0.50 13.26
CA LYS A 49 -3.26 -0.13 14.38
C LYS A 49 -3.44 -1.64 14.25
N ASP A 50 -2.38 -2.31 13.80
CA ASP A 50 -2.35 -3.76 13.60
C ASP A 50 -3.53 -4.26 12.73
N SER A 51 -4.48 -4.96 13.35
CA SER A 51 -5.65 -5.60 12.72
C SER A 51 -6.88 -4.70 12.63
N ILE A 52 -6.77 -3.42 13.00
CA ILE A 52 -7.88 -2.44 12.97
C ILE A 52 -7.50 -1.19 12.18
N GLN A 53 -8.49 -0.67 11.45
CA GLN A 53 -8.44 0.60 10.76
C GLN A 53 -9.65 1.47 11.17
N ILE A 54 -9.40 2.70 11.63
CA ILE A 54 -10.43 3.72 11.86
C ILE A 54 -10.38 4.69 10.68
N SER A 55 -11.50 4.82 9.97
CA SER A 55 -11.68 5.73 8.85
C SER A 55 -12.53 6.93 9.28
N LYS A 56 -12.07 8.13 8.97
CA LYS A 56 -12.79 9.39 9.23
C LYS A 56 -12.95 10.17 7.93
N TYR A 57 -14.19 10.44 7.54
CA TYR A 57 -14.51 11.21 6.33
C TYR A 57 -15.72 12.12 6.59
N GLY A 58 -15.55 13.42 6.40
CA GLY A 58 -16.55 14.41 6.82
C GLY A 58 -16.87 14.28 8.32
N ASN A 59 -18.14 14.10 8.66
CA ASN A 59 -18.61 13.87 10.03
C ASN A 59 -18.77 12.37 10.39
N ASN A 60 -18.39 11.47 9.48
CA ASN A 60 -18.55 10.03 9.69
C ASN A 60 -17.26 9.40 10.19
N ILE A 61 -17.42 8.44 11.09
CA ILE A 61 -16.35 7.58 11.59
C ILE A 61 -16.82 6.14 11.45
N ASP A 62 -16.00 5.33 10.80
CA ASP A 62 -16.23 3.89 10.68
C ASP A 62 -14.98 3.13 11.13
N THR A 63 -15.20 1.95 11.71
CA THR A 63 -14.12 1.04 12.12
C THR A 63 -14.17 -0.21 11.25
N LEU A 64 -13.01 -0.59 10.72
CA LEU A 64 -12.82 -1.73 9.85
C LEU A 64 -11.79 -2.68 10.46
N SER A 65 -12.00 -3.98 10.28
CA SER A 65 -10.93 -4.96 10.46
C SER A 65 -10.05 -5.01 9.22
N ILE A 66 -8.76 -5.29 9.40
CA ILE A 66 -7.81 -5.52 8.31
C ILE A 66 -7.23 -6.93 8.40
N GLU A 67 -7.26 -7.63 7.26
CA GLU A 67 -6.69 -8.97 7.10
C GLU A 67 -5.64 -8.90 5.99
N TRP A 68 -4.35 -8.93 6.35
CA TRP A 68 -3.24 -8.93 5.40
C TRP A 68 -3.02 -10.34 4.84
N LYS A 69 -3.04 -10.47 3.52
CA LYS A 69 -2.62 -11.71 2.83
C LYS A 69 -1.11 -11.72 2.63
N ASN A 70 -0.55 -10.56 2.31
CA ASN A 70 0.88 -10.28 2.22
C ASN A 70 1.06 -8.76 2.20
N ASN A 71 2.30 -8.32 2.03
CA ASN A 71 2.70 -6.91 2.05
C ASN A 71 2.04 -5.99 1.00
N PHE A 72 1.47 -6.55 -0.07
CA PHE A 72 0.82 -5.82 -1.15
C PHE A 72 -0.69 -6.06 -1.25
N PHE A 73 -1.25 -6.98 -0.47
CA PHE A 73 -2.65 -7.37 -0.56
C PHE A 73 -3.28 -7.52 0.82
N TYR A 74 -4.37 -6.81 1.06
CA TYR A 74 -5.15 -6.92 2.29
C TYR A 74 -6.64 -6.73 2.03
N THR A 75 -7.45 -7.22 2.96
CA THR A 75 -8.91 -7.10 2.93
C THR A 75 -9.35 -6.21 4.07
N LEU A 76 -10.28 -5.30 3.81
CA LEU A 76 -10.98 -4.51 4.82
C LEU A 76 -12.43 -4.97 4.93
N LYS A 77 -12.95 -5.05 6.15
CA LYS A 77 -14.38 -5.32 6.42
C LYS A 77 -14.88 -4.34 7.48
N TYR A 78 -16.05 -3.75 7.26
CA TYR A 78 -16.67 -2.93 8.30
C TYR A 78 -17.03 -3.80 9.50
N ILE A 79 -16.68 -3.35 10.70
CA ILE A 79 -17.05 -4.05 11.94
C ILE A 79 -18.54 -3.89 12.22
N ASN A 80 -19.10 -2.70 11.95
CA ASN A 80 -20.52 -2.40 12.09
C ASN A 80 -21.09 -1.83 10.78
N PRO A 81 -21.39 -2.67 9.78
CA PRO A 81 -21.89 -2.22 8.49
C PRO A 81 -23.30 -1.62 8.62
N LYS A 82 -23.47 -0.38 8.13
CA LYS A 82 -24.74 0.38 8.23
C LYS A 82 -25.67 0.17 7.04
N ASN A 83 -25.16 -0.35 5.92
CA ASN A 83 -25.93 -0.60 4.69
C ASN A 83 -25.42 -1.85 3.97
N SER A 84 -26.11 -2.28 2.91
CA SER A 84 -25.76 -3.47 2.14
C SER A 84 -24.37 -3.38 1.50
N LEU A 85 -23.97 -2.21 0.99
CA LEU A 85 -22.66 -2.02 0.36
C LEU A 85 -21.50 -2.21 1.36
N GLN A 86 -21.68 -1.80 2.62
CA GLN A 86 -20.68 -1.97 3.66
C GLN A 86 -20.53 -3.42 4.15
N LYS A 87 -21.48 -4.31 3.84
CA LYS A 87 -21.38 -5.74 4.18
C LYS A 87 -20.34 -6.46 3.32
N ASP A 88 -20.07 -5.95 2.13
CA ASP A 88 -19.12 -6.55 1.22
C ASP A 88 -17.67 -6.20 1.63
N PRO A 89 -16.74 -7.17 1.55
CA PRO A 89 -15.33 -6.92 1.81
C PRO A 89 -14.73 -6.00 0.73
N MET A 90 -13.79 -5.16 1.14
CA MET A 90 -12.98 -4.36 0.23
C MET A 90 -11.60 -4.99 0.09
N TYR A 91 -11.30 -5.47 -1.11
CA TYR A 91 -10.00 -6.03 -1.45
C TYR A 91 -9.07 -4.92 -1.93
N ILE A 92 -7.98 -4.71 -1.22
CA ILE A 92 -6.99 -3.68 -1.53
C ILE A 92 -5.72 -4.33 -2.09
N GLN A 93 -5.29 -3.83 -3.24
CA GLN A 93 -4.01 -4.15 -3.86
C GLN A 93 -3.14 -2.89 -3.89
N ILE A 94 -1.97 -2.95 -3.30
CA ILE A 94 -0.94 -1.92 -3.40
C ILE A 94 -0.23 -2.08 -4.74
N ASN A 95 -0.23 -1.03 -5.56
CA ASN A 95 0.33 -1.05 -6.91
C ASN A 95 1.74 -0.46 -6.98
N LYS A 96 2.01 0.60 -6.20
CA LYS A 96 3.28 1.32 -6.23
C LYS A 96 3.58 1.93 -4.87
N ILE A 97 4.74 1.62 -4.30
CA ILE A 97 5.21 2.14 -3.02
C ILE A 97 6.19 3.30 -3.24
N ARG A 98 6.13 4.30 -2.36
CA ARG A 98 7.05 5.43 -2.26
C ARG A 98 7.51 5.56 -0.79
N GLU A 99 8.25 6.62 -0.50
CA GLU A 99 8.76 6.88 0.84
C GLU A 99 7.62 7.04 1.86
N ASP A 100 6.67 7.94 1.63
CA ASP A 100 5.56 8.18 2.56
C ASP A 100 4.19 7.95 1.93
N SER A 101 4.11 7.20 0.83
CA SER A 101 2.82 6.92 0.19
C SER A 101 2.81 5.64 -0.61
N TYR A 102 1.61 5.20 -0.96
CA TYR A 102 1.43 4.17 -1.96
C TYR A 102 0.15 4.38 -2.78
N ASP A 103 0.20 3.92 -4.03
CA ASP A 103 -0.97 3.83 -4.89
C ASP A 103 -1.66 2.49 -4.66
N PHE A 104 -2.99 2.48 -4.62
CA PHE A 104 -3.77 1.27 -4.42
C PHE A 104 -4.93 1.15 -5.40
N THR A 105 -5.39 -0.07 -5.61
CA THR A 105 -6.66 -0.41 -6.26
C THR A 105 -7.57 -1.06 -5.22
N VAL A 106 -8.80 -0.57 -5.11
CA VAL A 106 -9.86 -1.19 -4.28
C VAL A 106 -10.90 -1.85 -5.17
N LYS A 107 -11.31 -3.07 -4.80
CA LYS A 107 -12.46 -3.78 -5.36
C LYS A 107 -13.43 -4.16 -4.25
N ILE A 108 -14.73 -3.91 -4.46
CA ILE A 108 -15.78 -4.21 -3.47
C ILE A 108 -16.44 -5.54 -3.83
N GLY A 109 -16.32 -6.54 -2.95
CA GLY A 109 -16.91 -7.87 -3.13
C GLY A 109 -16.59 -8.50 -4.50
N PHE A 110 -17.61 -9.08 -5.13
CA PHE A 110 -17.54 -9.64 -6.48
C PHE A 110 -17.94 -8.64 -7.58
N SER A 111 -18.19 -7.38 -7.23
CA SER A 111 -18.60 -6.38 -8.20
C SER A 111 -17.48 -6.10 -9.22
N LYS A 112 -17.86 -5.60 -10.40
CA LYS A 112 -16.90 -5.04 -11.38
C LYS A 112 -16.39 -3.66 -10.96
N PHE A 113 -16.88 -3.11 -9.85
CA PHE A 113 -16.52 -1.79 -9.39
C PHE A 113 -15.12 -1.80 -8.81
N THR A 114 -14.25 -0.98 -9.40
CA THR A 114 -12.88 -0.79 -8.94
C THR A 114 -12.56 0.69 -8.93
N LYS A 115 -11.75 1.11 -7.94
CA LYS A 115 -11.25 2.48 -7.84
C LYS A 115 -9.76 2.46 -7.56
N LYS A 116 -9.06 3.48 -8.04
CA LYS A 116 -7.64 3.69 -7.81
C LYS A 116 -7.42 4.97 -7.03
N GLY A 117 -6.59 4.91 -6.00
CA GLY A 117 -6.26 6.06 -5.16
C GLY A 117 -4.82 6.02 -4.71
N THR A 118 -4.41 7.09 -4.03
CA THR A 118 -3.11 7.18 -3.36
C THR A 118 -3.35 7.56 -1.92
N ILE A 119 -2.63 6.91 -1.01
CA ILE A 119 -2.70 7.15 0.43
C ILE A 119 -1.32 7.56 0.92
N TYR A 120 -1.29 8.56 1.79
CA TYR A 120 -0.07 9.17 2.30
C TYR A 120 0.03 8.93 3.80
N LYS A 121 1.20 8.50 4.28
CA LYS A 121 1.52 8.44 5.70
C LYS A 121 1.79 9.85 6.20
N VAL A 122 1.17 10.22 7.32
CA VAL A 122 1.31 11.55 7.93
C VAL A 122 1.87 11.49 9.35
N LYS A 123 1.75 10.35 10.04
CA LYS A 123 2.38 10.06 11.34
C LYS A 123 2.72 8.58 11.48
#